data_AF-A0A2B7XQK9-F1
#
_entry.id   AF-A0A2B7XQK9-F1
#
_cell.length_a   1.000
_cell.length_b   1.000
_cell.length_c   1.000
_cell.angle_alpha   90.00
_cell.angle_beta   90.00
_cell.angle_gamma   90.00
#
_symmetry.space_group_name_H-M   'P 1'
#
loop_
_entity.id
_entity.type
_entity.pdbx_description
1 polymer ?
#
loop_
_entity_poly.entity_id
_entity_poly.type
_entity_poly.pdbx_seq_one_letter_code
_entity_poly.pdbx_strand_id
1 'polypeptide(L)'
;MAPKRKKPGRKKKTVASSETSRQFLNKRERLLRRFYEPLVLLHTLGDVGGSRTNPASSSSSPSPTDNSNNSDIRGFRRGFLDELAYVCDYDTGADTVTAIGLESASHGCVFWVASNTPPAAKLIPFLKILLQTLRRAAIASVPYEKDAEDIAKLCITFGARRIKRYRSLLSRELEGCAEYFETNKESLQDLEQWLRRFCTPDPNDLVSICQFAFETGNSQEKQLLYQLSQEPSYRTNKDAIHHKFSKLHHYISRLAQHIHAANTLVSTAPNLTHLLDSYSIRAIPTPSRAEWLPPIDEAAVRNKTLLDKVLVRMLPAKSPELGFYQQELRRMDETTQLSYRFLRPYTDPTIRPRVHAEIQVLEHFYSKGLCFEGSDRYIACSKPACYCCRLYFRHHPGNFEEPVSGGKIYLNWRPPDVSVITEFGGVDANANPAQGDNDKQNQTLQRDILNAMIRDIRKDALREIIGKQDLSTYAGSASTAAERWPSTGVERKWNGVTGGERDGLAIDAFPFPPAKGPSSTIASQPQFNKRHDSCSTATAPFSAGSMDSSLASVPGSFNSDEDVEEEDFDDDGGVPLYG
;
A
#
# COMPACT_ATOMS: atom_id res chain seq x y z
N MET A 1 -44.74 -41.47 63.97
CA MET A 1 -45.30 -41.43 62.60
C MET A 1 -44.70 -40.26 61.84
N ALA A 2 -43.92 -40.52 60.79
CA ALA A 2 -43.67 -39.52 59.74
C ALA A 2 -44.84 -39.56 58.72
N PRO A 3 -45.01 -38.62 57.76
CA PRO A 3 -44.27 -37.39 57.46
C PRO A 3 -45.17 -36.16 57.14
N LYS A 4 -44.60 -34.95 57.01
CA LYS A 4 -45.14 -33.91 56.10
C LYS A 4 -44.00 -33.20 55.35
N ARG A 5 -44.11 -33.23 54.01
CA ARG A 5 -43.19 -32.75 52.97
C ARG A 5 -42.94 -31.23 53.07
N LYS A 6 -41.68 -30.79 52.88
CA LYS A 6 -41.29 -29.41 52.58
C LYS A 6 -40.67 -29.30 51.17
N LYS A 7 -41.10 -28.27 50.44
CA LYS A 7 -40.65 -27.85 49.10
C LYS A 7 -39.19 -27.31 49.12
N PRO A 8 -38.47 -27.31 47.97
CA PRO A 8 -37.04 -26.99 47.94
C PRO A 8 -36.77 -25.49 47.99
N GLY A 9 -35.70 -25.13 48.71
CA GLY A 9 -35.18 -23.78 48.82
C GLY A 9 -34.35 -23.34 47.61
N ARG A 10 -34.56 -22.09 47.22
CA ARG A 10 -33.92 -21.30 46.16
C ARG A 10 -32.40 -21.19 46.39
N LYS A 11 -31.58 -21.81 45.52
CA LYS A 11 -30.12 -21.60 45.51
C LYS A 11 -29.77 -20.34 44.70
N LYS A 12 -29.22 -19.33 45.39
CA LYS A 12 -28.49 -18.20 44.78
C LYS A 12 -27.29 -18.77 44.00
N LYS A 13 -27.23 -18.51 42.70
CA LYS A 13 -26.02 -18.71 41.89
C LYS A 13 -25.00 -17.65 42.32
N THR A 14 -23.95 -18.07 43.01
CA THR A 14 -22.71 -17.33 43.14
C THR A 14 -22.03 -17.26 41.78
N VAL A 15 -21.86 -16.04 41.29
CA VAL A 15 -21.03 -15.69 40.14
C VAL A 15 -19.59 -16.06 40.50
N ALA A 16 -19.06 -17.09 39.84
CA ALA A 16 -17.65 -17.42 39.92
C ALA A 16 -16.88 -16.40 39.05
N SER A 17 -16.03 -15.63 39.72
CA SER A 17 -15.01 -14.77 39.16
C SER A 17 -14.23 -15.48 38.04
N SER A 18 -14.20 -14.89 36.85
CA SER A 18 -13.45 -15.38 35.68
C SER A 18 -11.98 -14.98 35.78
N GLU A 19 -11.32 -15.42 36.85
CA GLU A 19 -9.92 -15.09 37.13
C GLU A 19 -9.07 -16.36 37.04
N THR A 20 -8.86 -16.88 35.82
CA THR A 20 -7.72 -17.75 35.46
C THR A 20 -7.76 -18.13 33.98
N SER A 21 -7.04 -17.39 33.15
CA SER A 21 -6.29 -17.95 32.01
C SER A 21 -5.16 -17.00 31.65
N ARG A 22 -4.05 -17.07 32.39
CA ARG A 22 -2.75 -16.58 31.88
C ARG A 22 -2.29 -17.58 30.82
N GLN A 23 -2.83 -17.49 29.61
CA GLN A 23 -2.40 -18.32 28.49
C GLN A 23 -0.99 -17.87 28.07
N PHE A 24 -0.02 -18.78 28.18
CA PHE A 24 1.28 -18.59 27.56
C PHE A 24 1.07 -18.35 26.06
N LEU A 25 1.51 -17.21 25.54
CA LEU A 25 1.45 -16.93 24.09
C LEU A 25 2.06 -18.11 23.33
N ASN A 26 1.34 -18.64 22.35
CA ASN A 26 1.86 -19.69 21.48
C ASN A 26 2.99 -19.13 20.59
N LYS A 27 3.75 -20.00 19.92
CA LYS A 27 4.93 -19.58 19.13
C LYS A 27 4.57 -18.53 18.06
N ARG A 28 3.40 -18.66 17.41
CA ARG A 28 2.91 -17.72 16.39
C ARG A 28 2.58 -16.37 17.00
N GLU A 29 1.86 -16.33 18.12
CA GLU A 29 1.53 -15.10 18.84
C GLU A 29 2.78 -14.36 19.31
N ARG A 30 3.80 -15.07 19.82
CA ARG A 30 5.09 -14.46 20.18
C ARG A 30 5.79 -13.84 18.97
N LEU A 31 5.74 -14.50 17.82
CA LEU A 31 6.32 -13.98 16.58
C LEU A 31 5.57 -12.74 16.10
N LEU A 32 4.24 -12.79 16.07
CA LEU A 32 3.41 -11.65 15.67
C LEU A 32 3.61 -10.48 16.64
N ARG A 33 3.66 -10.70 17.95
CA ARG A 33 3.99 -9.66 18.92
C ARG A 33 5.36 -9.03 18.65
N ARG A 34 6.39 -9.84 18.35
CA ARG A 34 7.73 -9.34 17.98
C ARG A 34 7.77 -8.57 16.66
N PHE A 35 6.77 -8.77 15.80
CA PHE A 35 6.55 -8.04 14.55
C PHE A 35 5.81 -6.71 14.80
N TYR A 36 4.66 -6.75 15.48
CA TYR A 36 3.82 -5.56 15.66
C TYR A 36 4.40 -4.55 16.63
N GLU A 37 5.05 -4.96 17.73
CA GLU A 37 5.60 -4.00 18.69
C GLU A 37 6.56 -2.98 18.05
N PRO A 38 7.63 -3.39 17.32
CA PRO A 38 8.49 -2.42 16.65
C PRO A 38 7.81 -1.73 15.46
N LEU A 39 6.82 -2.35 14.80
CA LEU A 39 6.08 -1.73 13.70
C LEU A 39 5.18 -0.59 14.19
N VAL A 40 4.45 -0.82 15.28
CA VAL A 40 3.62 0.19 15.95
C VAL A 40 4.52 1.31 16.46
N LEU A 41 5.66 0.99 17.09
CA LEU A 41 6.62 2.01 17.50
C LEU A 41 7.08 2.87 16.33
N LEU A 42 7.51 2.25 15.22
CA LEU A 42 7.92 2.97 14.01
C LEU A 42 6.79 3.83 13.43
N HIS A 43 5.56 3.32 13.40
CA HIS A 43 4.39 4.08 12.95
C HIS A 43 4.13 5.29 13.86
N THR A 44 4.13 5.10 15.17
CA THR A 44 3.94 6.18 16.15
C THR A 44 5.05 7.22 16.04
N LEU A 45 6.31 6.80 15.88
CA LEU A 45 7.43 7.72 15.67
C LEU A 45 7.26 8.55 14.39
N GLY A 46 6.83 7.95 13.28
CA GLY A 46 6.59 8.68 12.03
C GLY A 46 5.49 9.75 12.15
N ASP A 47 4.40 9.42 12.85
CA ASP A 47 3.26 10.32 13.08
C ASP A 47 3.59 11.46 14.08
N VAL A 48 4.64 11.32 14.88
CA VAL A 48 5.12 12.39 15.79
C VAL A 48 5.87 13.50 15.03
N GLY A 49 6.16 13.36 13.73
CA GLY A 49 6.94 14.40 13.06
C GLY A 49 7.07 14.35 11.55
N GLY A 50 6.01 13.95 10.82
CA GLY A 50 5.79 14.20 9.38
C GLY A 50 6.83 13.66 8.39
N SER A 51 7.97 13.16 8.88
CA SER A 51 9.10 12.80 8.06
C SER A 51 9.00 11.33 7.73
N ARG A 52 8.28 11.02 6.66
CA ARG A 52 8.73 9.95 5.78
C ARG A 52 9.37 10.66 4.62
N THR A 53 10.69 10.83 4.71
CA THR A 53 11.51 11.14 3.55
C THR A 53 11.10 10.19 2.43
N ASN A 54 10.74 10.78 1.28
CA ASN A 54 10.50 10.02 0.06
C ASN A 54 11.62 8.98 -0.06
N PRO A 55 11.33 7.66 -0.12
CA PRO A 55 12.35 6.73 -0.49
C PRO A 55 12.82 7.19 -1.86
N ALA A 56 14.09 7.61 -1.92
CA ALA A 56 14.76 8.05 -3.12
C ALA A 56 14.31 7.16 -4.29
N SER A 57 13.83 7.83 -5.33
CA SER A 57 13.39 7.30 -6.61
C SER A 57 14.06 5.97 -6.93
N SER A 58 13.43 4.86 -6.57
CA SER A 58 13.74 3.57 -7.17
C SER A 58 12.95 3.49 -8.47
N SER A 59 13.22 4.44 -9.37
CA SER A 59 13.11 4.19 -10.79
C SER A 59 14.20 3.15 -11.08
N SER A 60 13.82 1.89 -11.08
CA SER A 60 14.61 0.87 -11.77
C SER A 60 14.59 1.23 -13.25
N SER A 61 15.50 2.12 -13.66
CA SER A 61 15.86 2.24 -15.07
C SER A 61 16.35 0.88 -15.53
N PRO A 62 15.83 0.33 -16.65
CA PRO A 62 16.36 -0.89 -17.20
C PRO A 62 17.83 -0.66 -17.55
N SER A 63 18.72 -1.53 -17.07
CA SER A 63 20.06 -1.64 -17.63
C SER A 63 19.97 -1.88 -19.14
N PRO A 64 20.72 -1.14 -19.98
CA PRO A 64 20.63 -1.28 -21.42
C PRO A 64 21.45 -2.48 -21.89
N THR A 65 20.94 -3.67 -21.64
CA THR A 65 21.37 -4.90 -22.30
C THR A 65 20.20 -5.88 -22.27
N ASP A 66 19.29 -5.77 -23.24
CA ASP A 66 18.61 -6.88 -23.90
C ASP A 66 17.60 -6.35 -24.94
N ASN A 67 17.49 -7.05 -26.07
CA ASN A 67 16.67 -6.75 -27.26
C ASN A 67 15.49 -5.77 -27.05
N SER A 68 15.59 -4.60 -27.71
CA SER A 68 14.61 -3.47 -27.67
C SER A 68 13.14 -3.87 -27.78
N ASN A 69 12.81 -4.96 -28.49
CA ASN A 69 11.42 -5.36 -28.68
C ASN A 69 10.80 -6.06 -27.45
N ASN A 70 11.60 -6.73 -26.61
CA ASN A 70 11.09 -7.50 -25.47
C ASN A 70 10.94 -6.62 -24.21
N SER A 71 11.77 -5.58 -24.07
CA SER A 71 11.60 -4.54 -23.06
C SER A 71 10.28 -3.79 -23.23
N ASP A 72 9.89 -3.54 -24.48
CA ASP A 72 8.70 -2.76 -24.81
C ASP A 72 7.41 -3.54 -24.54
N ILE A 73 7.33 -4.81 -24.93
CA ILE A 73 6.16 -5.67 -24.63
C ILE A 73 5.99 -5.88 -23.13
N ARG A 74 7.08 -6.08 -22.39
CA ARG A 74 7.02 -6.17 -20.91
C ARG A 74 6.51 -4.86 -20.30
N GLY A 75 6.97 -3.71 -20.79
CA GLY A 75 6.49 -2.39 -20.39
C GLY A 75 5.00 -2.21 -20.64
N PHE A 76 4.54 -2.50 -21.87
CA PHE A 76 3.11 -2.44 -22.23
C PHE A 76 2.26 -3.35 -21.35
N ARG A 77 2.70 -4.59 -21.12
CA ARG A 77 1.97 -5.53 -20.27
C ARG A 77 1.85 -5.04 -18.83
N ARG A 78 2.92 -4.50 -18.24
CA ARG A 78 2.88 -3.96 -16.88
C ARG A 78 1.95 -2.75 -16.79
N GLY A 79 2.08 -1.78 -17.69
CA GLY A 79 1.19 -0.61 -17.74
C GLY A 79 -0.28 -1.00 -17.93
N PHE A 80 -0.56 -1.98 -18.82
CA PHE A 80 -1.90 -2.52 -19.00
C PHE A 80 -2.46 -3.15 -17.71
N LEU A 81 -1.66 -3.97 -17.01
CA LEU A 81 -2.07 -4.60 -15.76
C LEU A 81 -2.28 -3.58 -14.62
N ASP A 82 -1.43 -2.55 -14.55
CA ASP A 82 -1.56 -1.46 -13.58
C ASP A 82 -2.87 -0.68 -13.78
N GLU A 83 -3.18 -0.31 -15.01
CA GLU A 83 -4.41 0.42 -15.30
C GLU A 83 -5.65 -0.46 -15.11
N LEU A 84 -5.56 -1.77 -15.42
CA LEU A 84 -6.62 -2.73 -15.06
C LEU A 84 -6.83 -2.80 -13.55
N ALA A 85 -5.76 -2.89 -12.75
CA ALA A 85 -5.85 -2.91 -11.31
C ALA A 85 -6.46 -1.60 -10.78
N TYR A 86 -6.03 -0.45 -11.33
CA TYR A 86 -6.56 0.87 -10.99
C TYR A 86 -8.07 0.98 -11.22
N VAL A 87 -8.57 0.65 -12.43
CA VAL A 87 -10.01 0.78 -12.73
C VAL A 87 -10.87 -0.23 -11.99
N CYS A 88 -10.30 -1.34 -11.51
CA CYS A 88 -10.99 -2.31 -10.66
C CYS A 88 -11.21 -1.82 -9.22
N ASP A 89 -10.43 -0.86 -8.74
CA ASP A 89 -10.56 -0.28 -7.40
C ASP A 89 -11.65 0.80 -7.40
N TYR A 90 -12.90 0.35 -7.31
CA TYR A 90 -14.10 1.13 -7.61
C TYR A 90 -14.62 1.99 -6.46
N ASP A 91 -14.04 1.88 -5.27
CA ASP A 91 -14.39 2.67 -4.09
C ASP A 91 -13.14 3.33 -3.49
N THR A 92 -13.35 4.31 -2.62
CA THR A 92 -12.26 4.86 -1.80
C THR A 92 -11.96 3.95 -0.60
N GLY A 93 -10.80 4.17 0.02
CA GLY A 93 -10.37 3.39 1.18
C GLY A 93 -9.58 2.14 0.81
N ALA A 94 -9.42 1.23 1.77
CA ALA A 94 -8.54 0.07 1.63
C ALA A 94 -9.27 -1.20 1.17
N ASP A 95 -10.59 -1.20 1.07
CA ASP A 95 -11.39 -2.42 0.93
C ASP A 95 -11.48 -2.95 -0.51
N THR A 96 -11.52 -2.04 -1.50
CA THR A 96 -11.61 -2.37 -2.93
C THR A 96 -10.26 -2.41 -3.63
N VAL A 97 -9.16 -2.16 -2.89
CA VAL A 97 -7.80 -2.29 -3.42
C VAL A 97 -7.66 -3.63 -4.11
N THR A 98 -7.23 -3.58 -5.37
CA THR A 98 -7.22 -4.73 -6.26
C THR A 98 -5.79 -5.00 -6.71
N ALA A 99 -5.40 -6.27 -6.68
CA ALA A 99 -4.14 -6.73 -7.25
C ALA A 99 -4.40 -7.79 -8.33
N ILE A 100 -3.59 -7.78 -9.38
CA ILE A 100 -3.71 -8.68 -10.53
C ILE A 100 -2.36 -9.34 -10.82
N GLY A 101 -2.37 -10.67 -10.88
CA GLY A 101 -1.28 -11.48 -11.40
C GLY A 101 -1.70 -12.17 -12.70
N LEU A 102 -0.77 -12.27 -13.65
CA LEU A 102 -1.03 -12.84 -14.96
C LEU A 102 -0.29 -14.17 -15.14
N GLU A 103 -1.04 -15.27 -15.17
CA GLU A 103 -0.51 -16.61 -15.39
C GLU A 103 -0.48 -16.96 -16.89
N SER A 104 0.59 -17.63 -17.32
CA SER A 104 0.66 -18.33 -18.59
C SER A 104 0.14 -19.76 -18.43
N ALA A 105 -1.01 -20.08 -19.02
CA ALA A 105 -1.60 -21.41 -18.97
C ALA A 105 -1.72 -22.03 -20.37
N SER A 106 -1.92 -23.35 -20.43
CA SER A 106 -1.97 -24.12 -21.68
C SER A 106 -3.06 -23.69 -22.67
N HIS A 107 -4.10 -22.99 -22.19
CA HIS A 107 -5.24 -22.53 -22.98
C HIS A 107 -5.31 -20.99 -23.08
N GLY A 108 -4.20 -20.30 -22.88
CA GLY A 108 -4.11 -18.84 -22.84
C GLY A 108 -3.84 -18.31 -21.45
N CYS A 109 -4.06 -17.03 -21.23
CA CYS A 109 -3.66 -16.38 -19.97
C CYS A 109 -4.76 -16.44 -18.91
N VAL A 110 -4.37 -16.47 -17.63
CA VAL A 110 -5.31 -16.36 -16.51
C VAL A 110 -5.03 -15.07 -15.73
N PHE A 111 -6.01 -14.18 -15.69
CA PHE A 111 -6.02 -13.00 -14.84
C PHE A 111 -6.49 -13.41 -13.45
N TRP A 112 -5.54 -13.55 -12.52
CA TRP A 112 -5.81 -13.81 -11.12
C TRP A 112 -6.02 -12.50 -10.37
N VAL A 113 -7.20 -12.33 -9.80
CA VAL A 113 -7.60 -11.08 -9.16
C VAL A 113 -7.79 -11.32 -7.66
N ALA A 114 -7.09 -10.54 -6.85
CA ALA A 114 -7.34 -10.44 -5.42
C ALA A 114 -7.86 -9.05 -5.05
N SER A 115 -8.68 -8.99 -4.00
CA SER A 115 -9.05 -7.74 -3.35
C SER A 115 -9.11 -7.92 -1.83
N ASN A 116 -9.03 -6.81 -1.11
CA ASN A 116 -9.08 -6.78 0.35
C ASN A 116 -10.48 -7.10 0.92
N THR A 117 -11.47 -7.22 0.03
CA THR A 117 -12.81 -7.78 0.28
C THR A 117 -13.16 -8.75 -0.87
N PRO A 118 -14.09 -9.69 -0.68
CA PRO A 118 -14.39 -10.71 -1.70
C PRO A 118 -14.71 -10.11 -3.08
N PRO A 119 -13.84 -10.27 -4.10
CA PRO A 119 -13.97 -9.53 -5.36
C PRO A 119 -15.02 -10.11 -6.31
N ALA A 120 -15.43 -11.36 -6.09
CA ALA A 120 -16.07 -12.20 -7.10
C ALA A 120 -17.38 -11.64 -7.67
N ALA A 121 -18.21 -11.00 -6.85
CA ALA A 121 -19.57 -10.62 -7.25
C ALA A 121 -19.63 -9.42 -8.21
N LYS A 122 -18.73 -8.43 -8.05
CA LYS A 122 -18.77 -7.18 -8.82
C LYS A 122 -17.60 -7.04 -9.81
N LEU A 123 -16.40 -7.42 -9.37
CA LEU A 123 -15.18 -7.15 -10.10
C LEU A 123 -15.02 -8.08 -11.31
N ILE A 124 -15.30 -9.37 -11.15
CA ILE A 124 -15.15 -10.35 -12.23
C ILE A 124 -16.09 -10.06 -13.42
N PRO A 125 -17.40 -9.77 -13.22
CA PRO A 125 -18.26 -9.35 -14.33
C PRO A 125 -17.77 -8.07 -15.03
N PHE A 126 -17.34 -7.07 -14.27
CA PHE A 126 -16.80 -5.83 -14.82
C PHE A 126 -15.56 -6.07 -15.70
N LEU A 127 -14.56 -6.80 -15.20
CA LEU A 127 -13.36 -7.12 -15.96
C LEU A 127 -13.68 -7.90 -17.25
N LYS A 128 -14.65 -8.83 -17.22
CA LYS A 128 -15.08 -9.54 -18.42
C LYS A 128 -15.59 -8.58 -19.49
N ILE A 129 -16.48 -7.66 -19.11
CA ILE A 129 -17.05 -6.66 -20.03
C ILE A 129 -15.94 -5.73 -20.56
N LEU A 130 -15.04 -5.28 -19.67
CA LEU A 130 -13.93 -4.41 -20.02
C LEU A 130 -12.98 -5.07 -21.03
N LEU A 131 -12.47 -6.27 -20.73
CA LEU A 131 -11.56 -6.99 -21.63
C LEU A 131 -12.20 -7.36 -22.97
N GLN A 132 -13.50 -7.71 -22.99
CA GLN A 132 -14.24 -7.94 -24.24
C GLN A 132 -14.37 -6.67 -25.08
N THR A 133 -14.55 -5.52 -24.43
CA THR A 133 -14.65 -4.23 -25.13
C THR A 133 -13.29 -3.79 -25.65
N LEU A 134 -12.23 -3.95 -24.86
CA LEU A 134 -10.85 -3.72 -25.30
C LEU A 134 -10.45 -4.62 -26.47
N ARG A 135 -10.84 -5.90 -26.46
CA ARG A 135 -10.61 -6.80 -27.61
C ARG A 135 -11.26 -6.28 -28.88
N ARG A 136 -12.51 -5.81 -28.79
CA ARG A 136 -13.23 -5.25 -29.95
C ARG A 136 -12.53 -4.00 -30.48
N ALA A 137 -12.14 -3.09 -29.58
CA ALA A 137 -11.39 -1.89 -29.94
C ALA A 137 -10.04 -2.22 -30.60
N ALA A 138 -9.32 -3.23 -30.09
CA ALA A 138 -8.02 -3.63 -30.62
C ALA A 138 -8.07 -4.24 -32.04
N ILE A 139 -9.22 -4.80 -32.44
CA ILE A 139 -9.41 -5.44 -33.76
C ILE A 139 -10.12 -4.49 -34.75
N ALA A 140 -10.88 -3.53 -34.23
CA ALA A 140 -11.66 -2.62 -35.05
C ALA A 140 -10.79 -1.61 -35.80
N SER A 141 -11.17 -1.28 -37.04
CA SER A 141 -10.61 -0.15 -37.80
C SER A 141 -11.30 1.19 -37.45
N VAL A 142 -12.01 1.24 -36.31
CA VAL A 142 -12.80 2.40 -35.84
C VAL A 142 -11.85 3.49 -35.32
N PRO A 143 -12.25 4.79 -35.34
CA PRO A 143 -11.43 5.84 -34.76
C PRO A 143 -11.18 5.58 -33.27
N TYR A 144 -9.90 5.58 -32.90
CA TYR A 144 -9.38 5.37 -31.56
C TYR A 144 -10.13 6.19 -30.48
N GLU A 145 -10.56 7.41 -30.84
CA GLU A 145 -11.22 8.35 -29.95
C GLU A 145 -12.56 7.83 -29.41
N LYS A 146 -13.34 7.12 -30.24
CA LYS A 146 -14.65 6.61 -29.83
C LYS A 146 -14.52 5.43 -28.87
N ASP A 147 -13.57 4.54 -29.12
CA ASP A 147 -13.31 3.39 -28.26
C ASP A 147 -12.77 3.84 -26.90
N ALA A 148 -11.90 4.85 -26.87
CA ALA A 148 -11.41 5.47 -25.65
C ALA A 148 -12.56 6.08 -24.83
N GLU A 149 -13.49 6.78 -25.46
CA GLU A 149 -14.65 7.38 -24.79
C GLU A 149 -15.58 6.31 -24.18
N ASP A 150 -15.87 5.24 -24.91
CA ASP A 150 -16.73 4.15 -24.43
C ASP A 150 -16.08 3.38 -23.27
N ILE A 151 -14.78 3.12 -23.33
CA ILE A 151 -14.01 2.52 -22.22
C ILE A 151 -13.96 3.46 -21.02
N ALA A 152 -13.75 4.76 -21.22
CA ALA A 152 -13.76 5.75 -20.15
C ALA A 152 -15.11 5.79 -19.44
N LYS A 153 -16.22 5.84 -20.19
CA LYS A 153 -17.59 5.78 -19.63
C LYS A 153 -17.81 4.52 -18.81
N LEU A 154 -17.36 3.36 -19.31
CA LEU A 154 -17.47 2.10 -18.59
C LEU A 154 -16.70 2.13 -17.26
N CYS A 155 -15.44 2.56 -17.28
CA CYS A 155 -14.59 2.65 -16.09
C CYS A 155 -15.11 3.69 -15.07
N ILE A 156 -15.55 4.85 -15.54
CA ILE A 156 -16.11 5.92 -14.70
C ILE A 156 -17.43 5.48 -14.06
N THR A 157 -18.28 4.78 -14.79
CA THR A 157 -19.54 4.25 -14.26
C THR A 157 -19.26 3.23 -13.15
N PHE A 158 -18.30 2.34 -13.35
CA PHE A 158 -17.92 1.36 -12.34
C PHE A 158 -17.30 2.03 -11.10
N GLY A 159 -16.40 2.99 -11.29
CA GLY A 159 -15.75 3.77 -10.23
C GLY A 159 -16.55 4.96 -9.69
N ALA A 160 -17.85 5.05 -9.98
CA ALA A 160 -18.64 6.24 -9.70
C ALA A 160 -18.64 6.67 -8.23
N ARG A 161 -18.64 5.70 -7.29
CA ARG A 161 -18.55 5.99 -5.85
C ARG A 161 -17.24 6.67 -5.50
N ARG A 162 -16.13 6.12 -5.99
CA ARG A 162 -14.79 6.67 -5.79
C ARG A 162 -14.65 8.09 -6.33
N ILE A 163 -15.12 8.32 -7.55
CA ILE A 163 -15.08 9.64 -8.21
C ILE A 163 -15.92 10.67 -7.44
N LYS A 164 -17.15 10.31 -7.04
CA LYS A 164 -18.02 11.17 -6.22
C LYS A 164 -17.36 11.54 -4.90
N ARG A 165 -16.65 10.60 -4.26
CA ARG A 165 -15.90 10.89 -3.04
C ARG A 165 -14.74 11.85 -3.28
N TYR A 166 -13.94 11.67 -4.33
CA TYR A 166 -12.86 12.62 -4.66
C TYR A 166 -13.39 14.02 -4.91
N ARG A 167 -14.51 14.15 -5.64
CA ARG A 167 -15.17 15.44 -5.84
C ARG A 167 -15.63 16.07 -4.53
N SER A 168 -16.28 15.31 -3.66
CA SER A 168 -16.72 15.80 -2.34
C SER A 168 -15.54 16.29 -1.48
N LEU A 169 -14.43 15.54 -1.47
CA LEU A 169 -13.23 15.92 -0.73
C LEU A 169 -12.57 17.17 -1.34
N LEU A 170 -12.53 17.27 -2.68
CA LEU A 170 -12.05 18.46 -3.39
C LEU A 170 -12.87 19.69 -3.00
N SER A 171 -14.20 19.60 -3.03
CA SER A 171 -15.07 20.73 -2.64
C SER A 171 -14.82 21.17 -1.20
N ARG A 172 -14.69 20.21 -0.27
CA ARG A 172 -14.40 20.50 1.14
C ARG A 172 -13.04 21.20 1.34
N GLU A 173 -11.99 20.72 0.67
CA GLU A 173 -10.68 21.38 0.78
C GLU A 173 -10.68 22.75 0.12
N LEU A 174 -11.42 22.94 -0.98
CA LEU A 174 -11.57 24.24 -1.65
C LEU A 174 -12.29 25.26 -0.76
N GLU A 175 -13.37 24.86 -0.09
CA GLU A 175 -14.05 25.68 0.92
C GLU A 175 -13.09 26.08 2.04
N GLY A 176 -12.24 25.15 2.47
CA GLY A 176 -11.18 25.40 3.45
C GLY A 176 -10.10 26.38 3.00
N CYS A 177 -10.05 26.76 1.72
CA CYS A 177 -9.14 27.76 1.17
C CYS A 177 -9.80 29.15 0.96
N ALA A 178 -11.08 29.31 1.28
CA ALA A 178 -11.85 30.51 0.92
C ALA A 178 -11.24 31.82 1.46
N GLU A 179 -10.82 31.86 2.72
CA GLU A 179 -10.18 33.05 3.32
C GLU A 179 -8.86 33.41 2.63
N TYR A 180 -8.08 32.39 2.23
CA TYR A 180 -6.83 32.60 1.51
C TYR A 180 -7.07 33.18 0.12
N PHE A 181 -8.11 32.70 -0.59
CA PHE A 181 -8.50 33.26 -1.89
C PHE A 181 -9.01 34.70 -1.77
N GLU A 182 -9.82 35.03 -0.76
CA GLU A 182 -10.30 36.40 -0.59
C GLU A 182 -9.15 37.37 -0.24
N THR A 183 -8.17 36.92 0.54
CA THR A 183 -6.97 37.71 0.87
C THR A 183 -6.07 37.95 -0.35
N ASN A 184 -6.02 36.99 -1.28
CA ASN A 184 -5.14 37.00 -2.46
C ASN A 184 -5.93 37.12 -3.78
N LYS A 185 -7.08 37.79 -3.73
CA LYS A 185 -8.07 37.80 -4.82
C LYS A 185 -7.50 38.32 -6.14
N GLU A 186 -6.71 39.40 -6.09
CA GLU A 186 -6.13 40.02 -7.30
C GLU A 186 -5.16 39.09 -8.05
N SER A 187 -4.50 38.16 -7.35
CA SER A 187 -3.50 37.26 -7.95
C SER A 187 -4.01 35.85 -8.21
N LEU A 188 -5.05 35.40 -7.50
CA LEU A 188 -5.53 34.01 -7.56
C LEU A 188 -6.97 33.86 -8.10
N GLN A 189 -7.60 34.93 -8.58
CA GLN A 189 -8.96 34.90 -9.11
C GLN A 189 -9.17 33.82 -10.19
N ASP A 190 -8.25 33.70 -11.14
CA ASP A 190 -8.36 32.74 -12.24
C ASP A 190 -8.23 31.29 -11.73
N LEU A 191 -7.31 31.05 -10.77
CA LEU A 191 -7.16 29.76 -10.12
C LEU A 191 -8.43 29.38 -9.35
N GLU A 192 -9.02 30.31 -8.60
CA GLU A 192 -10.26 30.07 -7.87
C GLU A 192 -11.42 29.73 -8.82
N GLN A 193 -11.58 30.51 -9.90
CA GLN A 193 -12.60 30.24 -10.92
C GLN A 193 -12.41 28.88 -11.57
N TRP A 194 -11.17 28.52 -11.90
CA TRP A 194 -10.83 27.21 -12.46
C TRP A 194 -11.15 26.07 -11.48
N LEU A 195 -10.78 26.19 -10.20
CA LEU A 195 -11.08 25.19 -9.17
C LEU A 195 -12.59 25.01 -8.97
N ARG A 196 -13.37 26.10 -9.01
CA ARG A 196 -14.84 26.04 -8.87
C ARG A 196 -15.52 25.28 -10.01
N ARG A 197 -14.89 25.12 -11.18
CA ARG A 197 -15.44 24.28 -12.27
C ARG A 197 -15.52 22.80 -11.93
N PHE A 198 -14.70 22.30 -10.99
CA PHE A 198 -14.82 20.93 -10.48
C PHE A 198 -16.03 20.75 -9.55
N CYS A 199 -16.61 21.84 -9.07
CA CYS A 199 -17.80 21.84 -8.21
C CYS A 199 -19.08 22.03 -9.04
N THR A 200 -19.20 21.38 -10.22
CA THR A 200 -20.34 21.57 -11.15
C THR A 200 -21.72 21.40 -10.47
N PRO A 201 -22.81 21.93 -11.04
CA PRO A 201 -24.14 21.76 -10.44
C PRO A 201 -24.68 20.33 -10.49
N ASP A 202 -24.34 19.57 -11.53
CA ASP A 202 -24.80 18.18 -11.66
C ASP A 202 -23.84 17.22 -10.93
N PRO A 203 -24.26 16.58 -9.82
CA PRO A 203 -23.43 15.62 -9.09
C PRO A 203 -23.23 14.29 -9.84
N ASN A 204 -23.97 14.04 -10.92
CA ASN A 204 -23.93 12.78 -11.68
C ASN A 204 -23.17 12.89 -13.01
N ASP A 205 -22.79 14.08 -13.45
CA ASP A 205 -21.94 14.27 -14.63
C ASP A 205 -20.47 13.96 -14.31
N LEU A 206 -20.19 12.67 -14.10
CA LEU A 206 -18.86 12.18 -13.72
C LEU A 206 -17.89 12.11 -14.89
N VAL A 207 -18.40 11.94 -16.11
CA VAL A 207 -17.56 11.84 -17.30
C VAL A 207 -16.96 13.21 -17.62
N SER A 208 -17.78 14.27 -17.66
CA SER A 208 -17.29 15.60 -17.98
C SER A 208 -16.31 16.14 -16.96
N ILE A 209 -16.47 15.84 -15.67
CA ILE A 209 -15.51 16.29 -14.64
C ILE A 209 -14.16 15.58 -14.75
N CYS A 210 -14.16 14.26 -15.01
CA CYS A 210 -12.94 13.50 -15.25
C CYS A 210 -12.24 13.95 -16.54
N GLN A 211 -13.02 14.21 -17.60
CA GLN A 211 -12.52 14.73 -18.86
C GLN A 211 -11.90 16.12 -18.69
N PHE A 212 -12.58 17.02 -17.98
CA PHE A 212 -12.06 18.35 -17.67
C PHE A 212 -10.76 18.29 -16.87
N ALA A 213 -10.68 17.41 -15.87
CA ALA A 213 -9.45 17.19 -15.10
C ALA A 213 -8.28 16.73 -15.98
N PHE A 214 -8.56 15.86 -16.96
CA PHE A 214 -7.57 15.33 -17.88
C PHE A 214 -7.09 16.39 -18.88
N GLU A 215 -8.01 17.11 -19.53
CA GLU A 215 -7.69 18.14 -20.53
C GLU A 215 -6.95 19.34 -19.95
N THR A 216 -7.23 19.69 -18.70
CA THR A 216 -6.56 20.79 -17.99
C THR A 216 -5.28 20.38 -17.27
N GLY A 217 -4.79 19.15 -17.47
CA GLY A 217 -3.60 18.62 -16.79
C GLY A 217 -2.33 19.45 -17.01
N ASN A 218 -2.23 20.17 -18.14
CA ASN A 218 -1.10 21.04 -18.49
C ASN A 218 -1.42 22.54 -18.41
N SER A 219 -2.54 22.93 -17.79
CA SER A 219 -2.94 24.34 -17.72
C SER A 219 -2.07 25.14 -16.76
N GLN A 220 -2.04 26.47 -16.95
CA GLN A 220 -1.30 27.38 -16.08
C GLN A 220 -1.82 27.32 -14.63
N GLU A 221 -3.12 27.13 -14.45
CA GLU A 221 -3.77 27.00 -13.14
C GLU A 221 -3.33 25.73 -12.42
N LYS A 222 -3.21 24.60 -13.14
CA LYS A 222 -2.71 23.34 -12.57
C LYS A 222 -1.24 23.48 -12.12
N GLN A 223 -0.41 24.14 -12.91
CA GLN A 223 0.99 24.43 -12.57
C GLN A 223 1.10 25.36 -11.35
N LEU A 224 0.29 26.42 -11.30
CA LEU A 224 0.24 27.33 -10.16
C LEU A 224 -0.22 26.60 -8.88
N LEU A 225 -1.23 25.75 -8.97
CA LEU A 225 -1.68 24.93 -7.84
C LEU A 225 -0.57 24.01 -7.34
N TYR A 226 0.19 23.40 -8.26
CA TYR A 226 1.34 22.58 -7.89
C TYR A 226 2.42 23.40 -7.16
N GLN A 227 2.73 24.61 -7.64
CA GLN A 227 3.68 25.50 -6.95
C GLN A 227 3.21 25.88 -5.55
N LEU A 228 1.92 26.21 -5.39
CA LEU A 228 1.31 26.52 -4.08
C LEU A 228 1.24 25.30 -3.15
N SER A 229 1.26 24.09 -3.70
CA SER A 229 1.25 22.86 -2.91
C SER A 229 2.60 22.49 -2.30
N GLN A 230 3.69 23.12 -2.76
CA GLN A 230 5.02 22.77 -2.28
C GLN A 230 5.22 23.22 -0.84
N GLU A 231 5.69 22.28 0.00
CA GLU A 231 6.01 22.58 1.38
C GLU A 231 7.19 23.56 1.44
N PRO A 232 7.11 24.61 2.26
CA PRO A 232 8.24 25.49 2.54
C PRO A 232 9.44 24.72 3.10
N SER A 233 10.63 25.32 3.04
CA SER A 233 11.87 24.69 3.57
C SER A 233 11.86 24.43 5.08
N TYR A 234 10.89 24.96 5.81
CA TYR A 234 10.67 24.73 7.24
C TYR A 234 9.43 23.84 7.45
N ARG A 235 9.47 22.99 8.47
CA ARG A 235 8.35 22.09 8.80
C ARG A 235 7.13 22.90 9.22
N THR A 236 5.98 22.53 8.69
CA THR A 236 4.71 23.18 8.99
C THR A 236 3.73 22.20 9.63
N ASN A 237 2.64 22.72 10.21
CA ASN A 237 1.55 21.90 10.73
C ASN A 237 0.67 21.40 9.58
N LYS A 238 -0.01 20.26 9.75
CA LYS A 238 -0.97 19.65 8.82
C LYS A 238 -2.09 20.62 8.37
N ASP A 239 -2.39 21.64 9.15
CA ASP A 239 -3.40 22.67 8.82
C ASP A 239 -2.89 23.79 7.91
N ALA A 240 -1.60 23.76 7.55
CA ALA A 240 -1.01 24.76 6.68
C ALA A 240 -1.62 24.72 5.27
N ILE A 241 -1.75 25.90 4.65
CA ILE A 241 -2.49 26.07 3.40
C ILE A 241 -1.94 25.23 2.23
N HIS A 242 -0.62 25.03 2.15
CA HIS A 242 -0.02 24.21 1.09
C HIS A 242 -0.41 22.73 1.19
N HIS A 243 -0.73 22.20 2.37
CA HIS A 243 -1.32 20.86 2.49
C HIS A 243 -2.72 20.80 1.86
N LYS A 244 -3.54 21.85 2.03
CA LYS A 244 -4.84 21.95 1.35
C LYS A 244 -4.66 22.02 -0.18
N PHE A 245 -3.72 22.82 -0.66
CA PHE A 245 -3.38 22.88 -2.08
C PHE A 245 -2.84 21.55 -2.62
N SER A 246 -2.02 20.84 -1.83
CA SER A 246 -1.53 19.51 -2.17
C SER A 246 -2.69 18.51 -2.31
N LYS A 247 -3.67 18.54 -1.40
CA LYS A 247 -4.89 17.73 -1.49
C LYS A 247 -5.74 18.10 -2.70
N LEU A 248 -5.95 19.39 -2.99
CA LEU A 248 -6.66 19.83 -4.19
C LEU A 248 -5.97 19.31 -5.45
N HIS A 249 -4.64 19.49 -5.54
CA HIS A 249 -3.85 18.97 -6.64
C HIS A 249 -4.01 17.45 -6.76
N HIS A 250 -3.93 16.73 -5.65
CA HIS A 250 -4.11 15.28 -5.57
C HIS A 250 -5.47 14.85 -6.12
N TYR A 251 -6.58 15.41 -5.63
CA TYR A 251 -7.91 15.00 -6.06
C TYR A 251 -8.16 15.28 -7.54
N ILE A 252 -7.68 16.42 -8.06
CA ILE A 252 -7.75 16.71 -9.50
C ILE A 252 -6.99 15.67 -10.32
N SER A 253 -5.77 15.30 -9.88
CA SER A 253 -5.00 14.24 -10.54
C SER A 253 -5.71 12.88 -10.48
N ARG A 254 -6.38 12.56 -9.37
CA ARG A 254 -7.20 11.34 -9.24
C ARG A 254 -8.40 11.33 -10.18
N LEU A 255 -9.06 12.48 -10.38
CA LEU A 255 -10.15 12.61 -11.35
C LEU A 255 -9.66 12.38 -12.78
N ALA A 256 -8.51 12.98 -13.15
CA ALA A 256 -7.89 12.83 -14.47
C ALA A 256 -7.44 11.38 -14.76
N GLN A 257 -6.97 10.66 -13.73
CA GLN A 257 -6.44 9.30 -13.88
C GLN A 257 -7.45 8.32 -14.49
N HIS A 258 -8.76 8.53 -14.32
CA HIS A 258 -9.77 7.66 -14.94
C HIS A 258 -9.78 7.73 -16.47
N ILE A 259 -9.54 8.91 -17.04
CA ILE A 259 -9.41 9.09 -18.50
C ILE A 259 -8.05 8.58 -18.96
N HIS A 260 -6.98 8.90 -18.21
CA HIS A 260 -5.65 8.38 -18.49
C HIS A 260 -5.64 6.84 -18.57
N ALA A 261 -6.21 6.17 -17.57
CA ALA A 261 -6.31 4.72 -17.52
C ALA A 261 -7.03 4.15 -18.74
N ALA A 262 -8.17 4.72 -19.12
CA ALA A 262 -8.92 4.30 -20.30
C ALA A 262 -8.09 4.46 -21.59
N ASN A 263 -7.44 5.61 -21.79
CA ASN A 263 -6.58 5.87 -22.94
C ASN A 263 -5.39 4.91 -23.00
N THR A 264 -4.76 4.62 -21.86
CA THR A 264 -3.65 3.67 -21.78
C THR A 264 -4.12 2.25 -22.11
N LEU A 265 -5.28 1.82 -21.59
CA LEU A 265 -5.82 0.49 -21.90
C LEU A 265 -6.12 0.35 -23.41
N VAL A 266 -6.71 1.36 -24.04
CA VAL A 266 -7.02 1.32 -25.48
C VAL A 266 -5.76 1.36 -26.34
N SER A 267 -4.79 2.22 -26.02
CA SER A 267 -3.53 2.32 -26.80
C SER A 267 -2.62 1.10 -26.66
N THR A 268 -2.66 0.39 -25.52
CA THR A 268 -1.83 -0.80 -25.29
C THR A 268 -2.48 -2.09 -25.76
N ALA A 269 -3.82 -2.16 -25.85
CA ALA A 269 -4.55 -3.37 -26.24
C ALA A 269 -4.11 -3.99 -27.60
N PRO A 270 -3.84 -3.22 -28.68
CA PRO A 270 -3.37 -3.79 -29.94
C PRO A 270 -2.03 -4.54 -29.84
N ASN A 271 -1.16 -4.12 -28.91
CA ASN A 271 0.14 -4.78 -28.67
C ASN A 271 0.01 -6.04 -27.79
N LEU A 272 -1.15 -6.25 -27.18
CA LEU A 272 -1.44 -7.30 -26.20
C LEU A 272 -2.61 -8.19 -26.62
N THR A 273 -2.91 -8.28 -27.91
CA THR A 273 -4.00 -9.09 -28.47
C THR A 273 -3.96 -10.56 -28.02
N HIS A 274 -2.76 -11.14 -27.88
CA HIS A 274 -2.57 -12.48 -27.36
C HIS A 274 -3.15 -12.69 -25.95
N LEU A 275 -3.17 -11.65 -25.11
CA LEU A 275 -3.79 -11.67 -23.77
C LEU A 275 -5.32 -11.57 -23.83
N LEU A 276 -5.86 -11.07 -24.94
CA LEU A 276 -7.28 -10.79 -25.14
C LEU A 276 -7.99 -11.86 -25.98
N ASP A 277 -7.25 -12.70 -26.72
CA ASP A 277 -7.82 -13.70 -27.61
C ASP A 277 -8.36 -14.93 -26.89
N SER A 278 -7.59 -15.46 -25.94
CA SER A 278 -7.97 -16.58 -25.08
C SER A 278 -7.52 -16.30 -23.66
N TYR A 279 -8.47 -15.98 -22.79
CA TYR A 279 -8.20 -15.71 -21.39
C TYR A 279 -9.29 -16.24 -20.47
N SER A 280 -8.94 -16.40 -19.19
CA SER A 280 -9.92 -16.53 -18.13
C SER A 280 -9.62 -15.56 -16.99
N ILE A 281 -10.67 -15.14 -16.28
CA ILE A 281 -10.54 -14.26 -15.11
C ILE A 281 -10.97 -15.08 -13.90
N ARG A 282 -10.11 -15.15 -12.88
CA ARG A 282 -10.34 -15.94 -11.67
C ARG A 282 -10.11 -15.10 -10.42
N ALA A 283 -11.05 -15.17 -9.49
CA ALA A 283 -10.91 -14.54 -8.18
C ALA A 283 -10.07 -15.41 -7.25
N ILE A 284 -9.18 -14.79 -6.49
CA ILE A 284 -8.52 -15.38 -5.34
C ILE A 284 -9.42 -15.17 -4.11
N PRO A 285 -9.69 -16.22 -3.30
CA PRO A 285 -10.46 -16.07 -2.08
C PRO A 285 -9.78 -15.11 -1.09
N THR A 286 -10.53 -14.12 -0.62
CA THR A 286 -10.04 -13.15 0.37
C THR A 286 -9.96 -13.80 1.76
N PRO A 287 -8.80 -13.79 2.43
CA PRO A 287 -8.69 -14.28 3.80
C PRO A 287 -9.52 -13.45 4.80
N SER A 288 -9.99 -14.11 5.86
CA SER A 288 -10.75 -13.42 6.92
C SER A 288 -9.88 -12.39 7.65
N ARG A 289 -10.49 -11.31 8.12
CA ARG A 289 -9.78 -10.31 8.93
C ARG A 289 -9.51 -10.87 10.33
N ALA A 290 -8.37 -10.52 10.90
CA ALA A 290 -8.17 -10.67 12.33
C ALA A 290 -9.04 -9.66 13.07
N GLU A 291 -9.55 -10.05 14.23
CA GLU A 291 -10.39 -9.17 15.04
C GLU A 291 -9.57 -8.05 15.69
N TRP A 292 -8.34 -8.36 16.12
CA TRP A 292 -7.50 -7.46 16.90
C TRP A 292 -6.02 -7.61 16.53
N LEU A 293 -5.21 -6.61 16.88
CA LEU A 293 -3.76 -6.75 16.93
C LEU A 293 -3.34 -7.81 17.96
N PRO A 294 -2.15 -8.42 17.81
CA PRO A 294 -1.66 -9.38 18.80
C PRO A 294 -1.57 -8.78 20.21
N PRO A 295 -1.89 -9.55 21.26
CA PRO A 295 -1.90 -9.05 22.63
C PRO A 295 -0.55 -8.47 23.09
N ILE A 296 -0.63 -7.39 23.88
CA ILE A 296 0.52 -6.75 24.54
C ILE A 296 0.70 -7.23 25.97
N ASP A 297 1.85 -6.91 26.58
CA ASP A 297 2.12 -7.24 27.98
C ASP A 297 1.40 -6.25 28.90
N GLU A 298 0.17 -6.59 29.29
CA GLU A 298 -0.68 -5.81 30.20
C GLU A 298 -0.01 -5.45 31.53
N ALA A 299 0.86 -6.33 32.06
CA ALA A 299 1.60 -6.01 33.27
C ALA A 299 2.65 -4.92 33.01
N ALA A 300 3.28 -4.92 31.83
CA ALA A 300 4.18 -3.85 31.41
C ALA A 300 3.45 -2.52 31.17
N VAL A 301 2.22 -2.56 30.66
CA VAL A 301 1.35 -1.38 30.52
C VAL A 301 1.08 -0.76 31.89
N ARG A 302 0.55 -1.55 32.84
CA ARG A 302 0.23 -1.08 34.21
C ARG A 302 1.44 -0.50 34.93
N ASN A 303 2.60 -1.13 34.74
CA ASN A 303 3.84 -0.71 35.38
C ASN A 303 4.59 0.38 34.60
N LYS A 304 4.05 0.89 33.48
CA LYS A 304 4.70 1.90 32.62
C LYS A 304 6.11 1.49 32.13
N THR A 305 6.30 0.21 31.83
CA THR A 305 7.58 -0.38 31.37
C THR A 305 7.48 -0.98 29.97
N LEU A 306 6.37 -0.78 29.25
CA LEU A 306 6.13 -1.44 27.98
C LEU A 306 7.17 -1.05 26.92
N LEU A 307 7.43 0.25 26.71
CA LEU A 307 8.41 0.72 25.72
C LEU A 307 9.83 0.23 26.04
N ASP A 308 10.23 0.24 27.32
CA ASP A 308 11.51 -0.33 27.75
C ASP A 308 11.61 -1.81 27.37
N LYS A 309 10.56 -2.58 27.66
CA LYS A 309 10.48 -4.00 27.31
C LYS A 309 10.51 -4.22 25.79
N VAL A 310 9.88 -3.34 25.01
CA VAL A 310 9.92 -3.38 23.54
C VAL A 310 11.35 -3.16 23.07
N LEU A 311 12.07 -2.15 23.58
CA LEU A 311 13.48 -1.89 23.25
C LEU A 311 14.38 -3.08 23.58
N VAL A 312 14.21 -3.71 24.75
CA VAL A 312 14.94 -4.93 25.13
C VAL A 312 14.74 -6.05 24.12
N ARG A 313 13.55 -6.16 23.53
CA ARG A 313 13.28 -7.16 22.47
C ARG A 313 13.81 -6.74 21.10
N MET A 314 13.95 -5.45 20.83
CA MET A 314 14.43 -4.92 19.56
C MET A 314 15.96 -5.05 19.43
N LEU A 315 16.69 -4.78 20.50
CA LEU A 315 18.15 -4.78 20.53
C LEU A 315 18.74 -6.18 20.79
N PRO A 316 20.03 -6.40 20.43
CA PRO A 316 20.77 -7.57 20.87
C PRO A 316 20.79 -7.71 22.39
N ALA A 317 20.87 -8.95 22.89
CA ALA A 317 20.97 -9.19 24.32
C ALA A 317 22.19 -8.46 24.91
N LYS A 318 21.98 -7.74 26.02
CA LYS A 318 23.00 -6.92 26.71
C LYS A 318 23.60 -5.82 25.81
N SER A 319 22.82 -5.27 24.87
CA SER A 319 23.28 -4.14 24.05
C SER A 319 23.74 -2.97 24.94
N PRO A 320 24.95 -2.42 24.74
CA PRO A 320 25.44 -1.26 25.48
C PRO A 320 24.62 0.01 25.17
N GLU A 321 23.93 0.05 24.03
CA GLU A 321 23.11 1.17 23.58
C GLU A 321 21.72 1.20 24.21
N LEU A 322 21.33 0.17 24.98
CA LEU A 322 19.98 0.07 25.54
C LEU A 322 19.63 1.30 26.39
N GLY A 323 20.54 1.74 27.25
CA GLY A 323 20.31 2.90 28.11
C GLY A 323 20.08 4.19 27.33
N PHE A 324 20.79 4.36 26.21
CA PHE A 324 20.63 5.50 25.30
C PHE A 324 19.23 5.55 24.69
N TYR A 325 18.77 4.47 24.04
CA TYR A 325 17.43 4.45 23.43
C TYR A 325 16.31 4.60 24.47
N GLN A 326 16.48 4.03 25.68
CA GLN A 326 15.51 4.20 26.76
C GLN A 326 15.39 5.66 27.21
N GLN A 327 16.52 6.37 27.30
CA GLN A 327 16.53 7.79 27.62
C GLN A 327 15.85 8.63 26.53
N GLU A 328 16.14 8.35 25.26
CA GLU A 328 15.52 9.08 24.15
C GLU A 328 14.02 8.86 24.07
N LEU A 329 13.54 7.62 24.25
CA LEU A 329 12.10 7.37 24.27
C LEU A 329 11.41 8.10 25.44
N ARG A 330 12.02 8.15 26.63
CA ARG A 330 11.47 8.91 27.77
C ARG A 330 11.36 10.40 27.46
N ARG A 331 12.41 10.99 26.87
CA ARG A 331 12.42 12.40 26.47
C ARG A 331 11.35 12.72 25.41
N MET A 332 11.15 11.84 24.44
CA MET A 332 10.07 11.97 23.46
C MET A 332 8.69 11.82 24.10
N ASP A 333 8.54 10.93 25.07
CA ASP A 333 7.27 10.70 25.75
C ASP A 333 6.79 11.94 26.52
N GLU A 334 7.71 12.64 27.20
CA GLU A 334 7.42 13.89 27.92
C GLU A 334 6.79 14.97 27.04
N THR A 335 7.21 15.04 25.77
CA THR A 335 6.81 16.10 24.84
C THR A 335 5.67 15.69 23.91
N THR A 336 5.50 14.39 23.63
CA THR A 336 4.64 13.90 22.55
C THR A 336 3.64 12.83 22.97
N GLN A 337 3.63 12.45 24.26
CA GLN A 337 2.79 11.39 24.81
C GLN A 337 2.94 10.07 24.03
N LEU A 338 4.19 9.75 23.67
CA LEU A 338 4.57 8.60 22.86
C LEU A 338 3.99 7.28 23.39
N SER A 339 4.06 7.03 24.69
CA SER A 339 3.54 5.83 25.35
C SER A 339 2.03 5.69 25.15
N TYR A 340 1.28 6.79 25.27
CA TYR A 340 -0.16 6.80 25.03
C TYR A 340 -0.47 6.53 23.55
N ARG A 341 0.22 7.23 22.63
CA ARG A 341 0.03 7.06 21.18
C ARG A 341 0.44 5.68 20.67
N PHE A 342 1.42 5.05 21.30
CA PHE A 342 1.82 3.67 21.03
C PHE A 342 0.72 2.66 21.39
N LEU A 343 -0.05 2.94 22.46
CA LEU A 343 -1.11 2.05 22.93
C LEU A 343 -2.42 2.22 22.16
N ARG A 344 -2.71 3.43 21.64
CA ARG A 344 -3.96 3.74 20.91
C ARG A 344 -4.32 2.68 19.84
N PRO A 345 -3.41 2.21 18.98
CA PRO A 345 -3.74 1.21 17.98
C PRO A 345 -4.21 -0.15 18.53
N TYR A 346 -3.77 -0.54 19.72
CA TYR A 346 -4.15 -1.81 20.34
C TYR A 346 -5.56 -1.80 20.92
N THR A 347 -6.13 -0.61 21.15
CA THR A 347 -7.48 -0.42 21.69
C THR A 347 -8.49 0.05 20.65
N ASP A 348 -8.04 0.30 19.41
CA ASP A 348 -8.86 0.83 18.34
C ASP A 348 -9.61 -0.32 17.62
N PRO A 349 -10.96 -0.37 17.71
CA PRO A 349 -11.75 -1.43 17.07
C PRO A 349 -11.76 -1.36 15.55
N THR A 350 -11.35 -0.24 14.94
CA THR A 350 -11.26 -0.07 13.50
C THR A 350 -10.02 -0.75 12.91
N ILE A 351 -8.97 -0.96 13.72
CA ILE A 351 -7.73 -1.61 13.30
C ILE A 351 -7.91 -3.12 13.31
N ARG A 352 -8.42 -3.62 12.20
CA ARG A 352 -8.67 -5.06 11.97
C ARG A 352 -7.69 -5.63 10.95
N PRO A 353 -6.63 -6.34 11.37
CA PRO A 353 -5.57 -6.76 10.46
C PRO A 353 -6.04 -7.68 9.35
N ARG A 354 -5.53 -7.48 8.13
CA ARG A 354 -5.90 -8.21 6.90
C ARG A 354 -4.68 -8.52 6.03
N VAL A 355 -4.80 -9.56 5.21
CA VAL A 355 -3.81 -9.86 4.18
C VAL A 355 -4.11 -8.96 2.99
N HIS A 356 -3.16 -8.11 2.61
CA HIS A 356 -3.33 -7.20 1.48
C HIS A 356 -3.38 -7.95 0.15
N ALA A 357 -4.11 -7.40 -0.82
CA ALA A 357 -4.34 -8.02 -2.13
C ALA A 357 -3.05 -8.46 -2.84
N GLU A 358 -1.96 -7.66 -2.81
CA GLU A 358 -0.71 -8.04 -3.47
C GLU A 358 -0.11 -9.33 -2.89
N ILE A 359 -0.21 -9.48 -1.57
CA ILE A 359 0.28 -10.66 -0.85
C ILE A 359 -0.60 -11.88 -1.15
N GLN A 360 -1.91 -11.68 -1.31
CA GLN A 360 -2.83 -12.75 -1.71
C GLN A 360 -2.44 -13.30 -3.10
N VAL A 361 -2.14 -12.44 -4.08
CA VAL A 361 -1.67 -12.86 -5.41
C VAL A 361 -0.32 -13.56 -5.31
N LEU A 362 0.64 -12.97 -4.59
CA LEU A 362 1.99 -13.51 -4.43
C LEU A 362 1.97 -14.93 -3.88
N GLU A 363 1.25 -15.16 -2.78
CA GLU A 363 1.13 -16.48 -2.17
C GLU A 363 0.36 -17.47 -3.04
N HIS A 364 -0.63 -17.00 -3.81
CA HIS A 364 -1.36 -17.84 -4.74
C HIS A 364 -0.45 -18.42 -5.82
N PHE A 365 0.38 -17.57 -6.43
CA PHE A 365 1.34 -17.99 -7.46
C PHE A 365 2.40 -18.92 -6.86
N TYR A 366 2.93 -18.57 -5.69
CA TYR A 366 3.98 -19.35 -5.06
C TYR A 366 3.50 -20.73 -4.61
N SER A 367 2.42 -20.79 -3.83
CA SER A 367 1.89 -22.05 -3.26
C SER A 367 1.41 -23.04 -4.32
N LYS A 368 0.96 -22.55 -5.47
CA LYS A 368 0.50 -23.39 -6.58
C LYS A 368 1.55 -23.60 -7.67
N GLY A 369 2.72 -22.97 -7.57
CA GLY A 369 3.77 -23.06 -8.59
C GLY A 369 3.33 -22.56 -9.97
N LEU A 370 2.52 -21.49 -10.02
CA LEU A 370 2.00 -20.96 -11.29
C LEU A 370 3.09 -20.22 -12.07
N CYS A 371 3.06 -20.34 -13.39
CA CYS A 371 3.99 -19.66 -14.29
C CYS A 371 3.46 -18.28 -14.66
N PHE A 372 4.26 -17.23 -14.44
CA PHE A 372 3.91 -15.89 -14.90
C PHE A 372 4.04 -15.76 -16.42
N GLU A 373 3.13 -14.99 -17.02
CA GLU A 373 3.18 -14.66 -18.44
C GLU A 373 4.49 -13.94 -18.80
N GLY A 374 5.14 -14.41 -19.87
CA GLY A 374 6.51 -13.99 -20.26
C GLY A 374 7.55 -14.05 -19.13
N SER A 375 7.41 -14.96 -18.16
CA SER A 375 8.31 -15.12 -17.01
C SER A 375 8.49 -13.87 -16.13
N ASP A 376 7.56 -12.92 -16.23
CA ASP A 376 7.61 -11.66 -15.49
C ASP A 376 6.81 -11.78 -14.19
N ARG A 377 7.50 -11.97 -13.06
CA ARG A 377 6.92 -12.18 -11.72
C ARG A 377 6.37 -10.88 -11.11
N TYR A 378 5.69 -10.11 -11.96
CA TYR A 378 5.10 -8.82 -11.67
C TYR A 378 3.66 -8.99 -11.20
N ILE A 379 3.29 -8.24 -10.17
CA ILE A 379 1.94 -8.19 -9.63
C ILE A 379 1.53 -6.72 -9.66
N ALA A 380 0.53 -6.40 -10.47
CA ALA A 380 -0.05 -5.07 -10.54
C ALA A 380 -0.96 -4.83 -9.33
N CYS A 381 -1.01 -3.59 -8.86
CA CYS A 381 -1.88 -3.19 -7.75
C CYS A 381 -2.45 -1.79 -7.99
N SER A 382 -3.70 -1.57 -7.58
CA SER A 382 -4.39 -0.29 -7.75
C SER A 382 -3.77 0.86 -6.95
N LYS A 383 -2.91 0.54 -5.98
CA LYS A 383 -2.19 1.48 -5.12
C LYS A 383 -0.74 1.04 -4.93
N PRO A 384 0.20 1.97 -4.68
CA PRO A 384 1.56 1.61 -4.31
C PRO A 384 1.58 0.70 -3.09
N ALA A 385 2.53 -0.23 -3.06
CA ALA A 385 2.63 -1.19 -1.97
C ALA A 385 2.88 -0.49 -0.64
N CYS A 386 2.26 -0.99 0.42
CA CYS A 386 2.61 -0.53 1.76
C CYS A 386 4.00 -1.00 2.17
N TYR A 387 4.55 -0.39 3.21
CA TYR A 387 5.86 -0.73 3.77
C TYR A 387 5.96 -2.24 4.08
N CYS A 388 4.95 -2.81 4.72
CA CYS A 388 4.93 -4.25 5.04
C CYS A 388 4.84 -5.12 3.79
N CYS A 389 4.05 -4.73 2.77
CA CYS A 389 3.96 -5.49 1.52
C CYS A 389 5.30 -5.51 0.78
N ARG A 390 5.95 -4.34 0.64
CA ARG A 390 7.28 -4.25 0.02
C ARG A 390 8.30 -5.14 0.73
N LEU A 391 8.36 -5.07 2.07
CA LEU A 391 9.26 -5.93 2.84
C LEU A 391 8.94 -7.41 2.68
N TYR A 392 7.65 -7.77 2.59
CA TYR A 392 7.24 -9.15 2.36
C TYR A 392 7.74 -9.64 1.00
N PHE A 393 7.51 -8.89 -0.09
CA PHE A 393 8.03 -9.20 -1.42
C PHE A 393 9.55 -9.38 -1.42
N ARG A 394 10.27 -8.44 -0.80
CA ARG A 394 11.75 -8.45 -0.72
C ARG A 394 12.32 -9.70 -0.07
N HIS A 395 11.70 -10.15 1.02
CA HIS A 395 12.19 -11.29 1.81
C HIS A 395 11.54 -12.62 1.40
N HIS A 396 10.59 -12.60 0.47
CA HIS A 396 9.93 -13.80 0.00
C HIS A 396 10.84 -14.56 -0.98
N PRO A 397 11.03 -15.89 -0.83
CA PRO A 397 11.97 -16.68 -1.65
C PRO A 397 11.51 -16.89 -3.10
N GLY A 398 10.30 -16.44 -3.44
CA GLY A 398 9.72 -16.57 -4.77
C GLY A 398 10.27 -15.59 -5.81
N ASN A 399 11.28 -14.76 -5.49
CA ASN A 399 11.93 -13.82 -6.41
C ASN A 399 10.93 -12.98 -7.23
N PHE A 400 9.89 -12.48 -6.56
CA PHE A 400 8.91 -11.60 -7.18
C PHE A 400 9.52 -10.23 -7.45
N GLU A 401 8.98 -9.52 -8.43
CA GLU A 401 9.38 -8.14 -8.71
C GLU A 401 8.94 -7.26 -7.54
N GLU A 402 9.90 -6.60 -6.88
CA GLU A 402 9.59 -5.76 -5.72
C GLU A 402 8.72 -4.56 -6.16
N PRO A 403 7.53 -4.35 -5.56
CA PRO A 403 6.63 -3.31 -5.99
C PRO A 403 7.11 -1.92 -5.56
N VAL A 404 6.75 -0.90 -6.35
CA VAL A 404 6.91 0.50 -5.95
C VAL A 404 6.10 0.74 -4.67
N SER A 405 6.71 1.43 -3.70
CA SER A 405 6.11 1.68 -2.40
C SER A 405 6.25 3.14 -1.99
N GLY A 406 5.13 3.76 -1.60
CA GLY A 406 5.14 5.05 -0.91
C GLY A 406 5.64 4.96 0.54
N GLY A 407 6.02 3.75 0.99
CA GLY A 407 6.59 3.52 2.30
C GLY A 407 5.59 3.65 3.45
N LYS A 408 4.28 3.78 3.22
CA LYS A 408 3.27 3.95 4.28
C LYS A 408 3.12 2.69 5.14
N ILE A 409 3.03 2.86 6.46
CA ILE A 409 2.80 1.76 7.41
C ILE A 409 1.32 1.68 7.71
N TYR A 410 0.71 0.54 7.38
CA TYR A 410 -0.66 0.23 7.74
C TYR A 410 -0.65 -0.82 8.86
N LEU A 411 -1.12 -0.45 10.05
CA LEU A 411 -1.16 -1.34 11.22
C LEU A 411 -2.23 -2.44 11.07
N ASN A 412 -3.20 -2.24 10.18
CA ASN A 412 -4.15 -3.28 9.78
C ASN A 412 -3.57 -4.25 8.73
N TRP A 413 -2.26 -4.29 8.49
CA TRP A 413 -1.62 -5.35 7.69
C TRP A 413 -1.35 -6.58 8.58
N ARG A 414 -1.51 -7.80 8.06
CA ARG A 414 -1.03 -9.05 8.69
C ARG A 414 -0.42 -10.00 7.64
N PRO A 415 0.45 -10.94 8.06
CA PRO A 415 0.92 -12.00 7.16
C PRO A 415 -0.21 -12.98 6.78
N PRO A 416 -0.01 -13.76 5.70
CA PRO A 416 -0.93 -14.83 5.27
C PRO A 416 -1.27 -15.83 6.38
N ASP A 417 -2.37 -16.55 6.23
CA ASP A 417 -2.67 -17.63 7.16
C ASP A 417 -1.79 -18.85 6.89
N VAL A 418 -1.34 -19.47 7.98
CA VAL A 418 -0.68 -20.77 7.92
C VAL A 418 -1.54 -21.75 8.70
N SER A 419 -1.78 -22.92 8.14
CA SER A 419 -2.37 -24.07 8.81
C SER A 419 -1.64 -24.32 10.13
N VAL A 420 -2.35 -24.14 11.26
CA VAL A 420 -1.78 -24.32 12.60
C VAL A 420 -1.84 -25.80 12.95
N ILE A 421 -0.70 -26.49 12.90
CA ILE A 421 -0.57 -27.79 13.56
C ILE A 421 -0.54 -27.48 15.05
N THR A 422 -1.65 -27.72 15.76
CA THR A 422 -1.70 -27.52 17.21
C THR A 422 -0.70 -28.45 17.89
N GLU A 423 0.17 -27.90 18.75
CA GLU A 423 1.18 -28.65 19.51
C GLU A 423 0.59 -29.70 20.49
N PHE A 424 -0.74 -29.78 20.58
CA PHE A 424 -1.49 -30.83 21.28
C PHE A 424 -2.03 -31.88 20.31
N GLY A 425 -1.15 -32.62 19.64
CA GLY A 425 -1.31 -34.04 19.28
C GLY A 425 -2.64 -34.56 18.71
N GLY A 426 -3.54 -33.73 18.20
CA GLY A 426 -4.71 -34.14 17.45
C GLY A 426 -4.28 -34.44 16.02
N VAL A 427 -3.61 -35.58 15.84
CA VAL A 427 -3.49 -36.16 14.51
C VAL A 427 -4.91 -36.55 14.14
N ASP A 428 -5.56 -35.77 13.26
CA ASP A 428 -6.63 -36.35 12.47
C ASP A 428 -6.02 -37.60 11.86
N ALA A 429 -6.47 -38.80 12.27
CA ALA A 429 -5.91 -40.06 11.81
C ALA A 429 -6.05 -40.28 10.28
N ASN A 430 -6.69 -39.31 9.60
CA ASN A 430 -6.85 -39.20 8.16
C ASN A 430 -6.05 -38.07 7.51
N ALA A 431 -5.20 -37.33 8.25
CA ALA A 431 -4.35 -36.29 7.68
C ALA A 431 -3.21 -36.92 6.86
N ASN A 432 -3.20 -36.65 5.56
CA ASN A 432 -2.20 -37.15 4.64
C ASN A 432 -0.78 -36.69 5.09
N PRO A 433 0.22 -37.58 5.19
CA PRO A 433 1.57 -37.22 5.64
C PRO A 433 2.20 -36.07 4.84
N ALA A 434 1.93 -36.03 3.52
CA ALA A 434 2.37 -34.96 2.63
C ALA A 434 1.77 -33.58 2.98
N GLN A 435 0.56 -33.55 3.56
CA GLN A 435 -0.08 -32.30 3.99
C GLN A 435 0.61 -31.74 5.24
N GLY A 436 0.97 -32.60 6.20
CA GLY A 436 1.64 -32.20 7.43
C GLY A 436 3.06 -31.64 7.21
N ASP A 437 3.78 -32.13 6.20
CA ASP A 437 5.10 -31.61 5.84
C ASP A 437 5.02 -30.27 5.09
N ASN A 438 4.05 -30.11 4.19
CA ASN A 438 3.77 -28.83 3.53
C ASN A 438 3.37 -27.74 4.53
N ASP A 439 2.55 -28.08 5.53
CA ASP A 439 2.13 -27.15 6.57
C ASP A 439 3.32 -26.67 7.43
N LYS A 440 4.23 -27.58 7.82
CA LYS A 440 5.46 -27.21 8.53
C LYS A 440 6.40 -26.33 7.69
N GLN A 441 6.50 -26.62 6.40
CA GLN A 441 7.30 -25.83 5.48
C GLN A 441 6.74 -24.42 5.33
N ASN A 442 5.42 -24.27 5.19
CA ASN A 442 4.75 -22.98 5.12
C ASN A 442 4.91 -22.17 6.43
N GLN A 443 4.86 -22.84 7.59
CA GLN A 443 5.12 -22.19 8.88
C GLN A 443 6.56 -21.68 8.99
N THR A 444 7.51 -22.51 8.54
CA THR A 444 8.93 -22.16 8.56
C THR A 444 9.21 -21.00 7.62
N LEU A 445 8.65 -21.03 6.41
CA LEU A 445 8.73 -19.97 5.42
C LEU A 445 8.23 -18.64 5.97
N GLN A 446 6.99 -18.61 6.48
CA GLN A 446 6.42 -17.39 7.04
C GLN A 446 7.25 -16.86 8.21
N ARG A 447 7.72 -17.76 9.09
CA ARG A 447 8.58 -17.40 10.22
C ARG A 447 9.85 -16.71 9.75
N ASP A 448 10.48 -17.23 8.70
CA ASP A 448 11.75 -16.72 8.20
C ASP A 448 11.57 -15.36 7.52
N ILE A 449 10.51 -15.19 6.72
CA ILE A 449 10.10 -13.91 6.14
C ILE A 449 9.85 -12.87 7.25
N LEU A 450 9.00 -13.20 8.23
CA LEU A 450 8.67 -12.29 9.33
C LEU A 450 9.90 -11.90 10.16
N ASN A 451 10.79 -12.85 10.46
CA ASN A 451 12.04 -12.52 11.15
C ASN A 451 12.93 -11.58 10.34
N ALA A 452 12.94 -11.70 9.01
CA ALA A 452 13.66 -10.77 8.14
C ALA A 452 13.03 -9.38 8.13
N MET A 453 11.71 -9.29 7.98
CA MET A 453 10.97 -8.03 8.09
C MET A 453 11.19 -7.37 9.47
N ILE A 454 11.16 -8.15 10.55
CA ILE A 454 11.41 -7.67 11.93
C ILE A 454 12.77 -6.98 12.03
N ARG A 455 13.82 -7.50 11.38
CA ARG A 455 15.15 -6.86 11.39
C ARG A 455 15.10 -5.49 10.72
N ASP A 456 14.44 -5.37 9.58
CA ASP A 456 14.31 -4.11 8.85
C ASP A 456 13.47 -3.09 9.62
N ILE A 457 12.31 -3.51 10.14
CA ILE A 457 11.44 -2.65 10.97
C ILE A 457 12.21 -2.13 12.20
N ARG A 458 12.98 -2.98 12.87
CA ARG A 458 13.79 -2.58 14.03
C ARG A 458 14.84 -1.55 13.64
N LYS A 459 15.56 -1.80 12.55
CA LYS A 459 16.58 -0.88 12.05
C LYS A 459 15.96 0.48 11.73
N ASP A 460 14.79 0.50 11.10
CA ASP A 460 14.09 1.73 10.74
C ASP A 460 13.58 2.47 11.99
N ALA A 461 13.00 1.76 12.95
CA ALA A 461 12.54 2.34 14.22
C ALA A 461 13.68 2.97 15.02
N LEU A 462 14.82 2.27 15.14
CA LEU A 462 15.98 2.78 15.85
C LEU A 462 16.59 4.01 15.13
N ARG A 463 16.61 4.01 13.79
CA ARG A 463 17.04 5.19 13.01
C ARG A 463 16.13 6.39 13.23
N GLU A 464 14.82 6.21 13.28
CA GLU A 464 13.88 7.30 13.58
C GLU A 464 14.06 7.87 14.99
N ILE A 465 14.38 7.03 15.98
CA ILE A 465 14.68 7.51 17.34
C ILE A 465 15.91 8.42 17.32
N ILE A 466 16.97 8.04 16.60
CA ILE A 466 18.19 8.86 16.47
C ILE A 466 17.91 10.14 15.66
N GLY A 467 17.26 10.04 14.50
CA GLY A 467 17.05 11.18 13.60
C GLY A 467 16.21 12.31 14.21
N LYS A 468 15.34 11.99 15.18
CA LYS A 468 14.57 13.00 15.92
C LYS A 468 15.38 13.72 17.01
N GLN A 469 16.50 13.15 17.43
CA GLN A 469 17.43 13.82 18.36
C GLN A 469 18.01 15.08 17.70
N ASP A 470 18.55 14.95 16.50
CA ASP A 470 19.25 16.04 15.77
C ASP A 470 18.35 17.26 15.55
N LEU A 471 17.06 17.04 15.29
CA LEU A 471 16.07 18.11 15.12
C LEU A 471 15.74 18.83 16.42
N SER A 472 15.69 18.10 17.55
CA SER A 472 15.43 18.72 18.85
C SER A 472 16.63 19.50 19.38
N THR A 473 17.85 19.07 19.07
CA THR A 473 19.08 19.78 19.41
C THR A 473 19.17 21.09 18.63
N TYR A 474 18.78 21.08 17.35
CA TYR A 474 18.72 22.29 16.51
C TYR A 474 17.66 23.30 17.02
N ALA A 475 16.46 22.84 17.38
CA ALA A 475 15.42 23.71 17.93
C ALA A 475 15.82 24.35 19.27
N GLY A 476 16.56 23.61 20.12
CA GLY A 476 17.11 24.15 21.37
C GLY A 476 18.17 25.24 21.16
N SER A 477 19.02 25.12 20.12
CA SER A 477 20.03 26.13 19.79
C SER A 477 19.48 27.39 19.13
N ALA A 478 18.32 27.29 18.45
CA ALA A 478 17.67 28.43 17.82
C ALA A 478 17.02 29.38 18.83
N SER A 479 16.71 28.91 20.04
CA SER A 479 16.08 29.72 21.09
C SER A 479 17.05 30.64 21.84
N THR A 480 18.36 30.55 21.58
CA THR A 480 19.40 31.39 22.22
C THR A 480 20.09 32.38 21.27
N ALA A 481 19.62 32.53 20.03
CA ALA A 481 20.22 33.44 19.05
C ALA A 481 19.27 34.58 18.62
N ALA A 482 18.45 35.09 19.54
CA ALA A 482 17.69 36.34 19.34
C ALA A 482 18.47 37.53 19.91
N GLU A 483 19.66 37.81 19.36
CA GLU A 483 20.35 39.08 19.56
C GLU A 483 20.28 39.91 18.27
N ARG A 484 19.27 40.78 18.27
CA ARG A 484 19.26 42.16 17.74
C ARG A 484 20.34 42.51 16.70
N TRP A 485 19.94 42.59 15.43
CA TRP A 485 20.63 43.44 14.44
C TRP A 485 19.73 44.53 13.86
N PRO A 486 20.29 45.71 13.56
CA PRO A 486 19.53 46.91 13.27
C PRO A 486 19.13 46.98 11.80
N SER A 487 17.96 47.58 11.57
CA SER A 487 17.47 47.99 10.26
C SER A 487 18.44 48.93 9.56
N THR A 488 18.98 48.52 8.41
CA THR A 488 19.41 49.45 7.36
C THR A 488 19.04 48.85 6.01
N GLY A 489 18.12 49.52 5.32
CA GLY A 489 17.71 49.17 3.97
C GLY A 489 18.79 49.46 2.94
N VAL A 490 18.89 48.59 1.95
CA VAL A 490 19.43 48.90 0.63
C VAL A 490 18.60 48.10 -0.37
N GLU A 491 17.73 48.81 -1.09
CA GLU A 491 17.16 48.35 -2.36
C GLU A 491 18.28 47.96 -3.32
N ARG A 492 18.11 46.86 -4.05
CA ARG A 492 18.63 46.77 -5.41
C ARG A 492 17.85 45.77 -6.26
N LYS A 493 16.97 46.33 -7.10
CA LYS A 493 16.44 45.78 -8.35
C LYS A 493 17.55 45.08 -9.15
N TRP A 494 17.25 43.92 -9.73
CA TRP A 494 17.88 43.48 -10.97
C TRP A 494 16.82 42.99 -11.95
N ASN A 495 16.73 43.72 -13.06
CA ASN A 495 15.90 43.46 -14.22
C ASN A 495 16.46 42.24 -14.99
N GLY A 496 15.56 41.47 -15.60
CA GLY A 496 15.92 40.48 -16.62
C GLY A 496 16.18 41.13 -17.98
N VAL A 497 17.03 40.50 -18.79
CA VAL A 497 16.99 40.52 -20.26
C VAL A 497 17.53 39.17 -20.78
N THR A 498 16.83 38.70 -21.80
CA THR A 498 16.94 37.48 -22.61
C THR A 498 18.12 37.43 -23.59
N GLY A 499 18.58 36.21 -23.92
CA GLY A 499 18.86 35.80 -25.31
C GLY A 499 20.31 35.42 -25.69
N GLY A 500 20.47 34.21 -26.26
CA GLY A 500 21.21 34.00 -27.53
C GLY A 500 22.63 33.41 -27.51
N GLU A 501 22.70 32.12 -27.88
CA GLU A 501 23.67 31.45 -28.80
C GLU A 501 25.19 31.29 -28.52
N ARG A 502 25.58 29.99 -28.52
CA ARG A 502 26.71 29.26 -29.17
C ARG A 502 28.20 29.59 -28.91
N ASP A 503 28.96 28.49 -29.07
CA ASP A 503 30.42 28.28 -29.08
C ASP A 503 31.14 28.36 -27.72
N GLY A 504 31.93 27.40 -27.23
CA GLY A 504 32.58 26.24 -27.83
C GLY A 504 34.09 26.34 -27.64
N LEU A 505 34.63 26.07 -26.43
CA LEU A 505 36.07 25.85 -26.22
C LEU A 505 36.32 24.91 -25.02
N ALA A 506 37.10 23.85 -25.28
CA ALA A 506 37.58 22.85 -24.33
C ALA A 506 39.11 22.96 -24.23
N ILE A 507 39.67 23.08 -23.01
CA ILE A 507 40.98 22.60 -22.50
C ILE A 507 40.92 22.89 -20.97
N ASP A 508 41.32 22.08 -19.98
CA ASP A 508 42.50 21.23 -19.83
C ASP A 508 42.29 20.13 -18.76
N ALA A 509 43.12 19.09 -18.89
CA ALA A 509 43.14 17.83 -18.16
C ALA A 509 44.15 17.80 -16.99
N PHE A 510 43.74 17.16 -15.88
CA PHE A 510 44.47 16.23 -14.97
C PHE A 510 45.80 16.69 -14.28
N PRO A 511 46.14 16.22 -13.03
CA PRO A 511 46.34 14.79 -12.75
C PRO A 511 46.00 14.26 -11.32
N PHE A 512 45.58 13.00 -11.26
CA PHE A 512 45.64 12.16 -10.06
C PHE A 512 46.86 11.23 -10.13
N PRO A 513 47.60 11.02 -9.02
CA PRO A 513 48.68 10.03 -8.95
C PRO A 513 48.19 8.64 -8.46
N PRO A 514 48.99 7.57 -8.68
CA PRO A 514 48.51 6.18 -8.76
C PRO A 514 48.98 5.27 -7.60
N ALA A 515 48.70 3.96 -7.78
CA ALA A 515 49.26 2.75 -7.13
C ALA A 515 48.45 2.17 -5.95
N LYS A 516 48.32 0.86 -5.70
CA LYS A 516 48.81 -0.41 -6.29
C LYS A 516 48.01 -1.56 -5.62
N GLY A 517 47.76 -2.65 -6.33
CA GLY A 517 47.23 -3.91 -5.75
C GLY A 517 48.31 -4.70 -4.98
N PRO A 518 47.92 -5.81 -4.31
CA PRO A 518 48.31 -7.11 -4.85
C PRO A 518 47.25 -8.24 -4.74
N SER A 519 47.45 -9.26 -5.58
CA SER A 519 46.70 -10.53 -5.73
C SER A 519 46.85 -11.52 -4.58
N SER A 520 45.83 -12.36 -4.38
CA SER A 520 45.86 -13.82 -4.02
C SER A 520 44.44 -14.24 -3.62
N THR A 521 43.94 -15.48 -3.65
CA THR A 521 44.19 -16.76 -4.34
C THR A 521 42.89 -17.56 -4.16
N ILE A 522 42.58 -18.43 -5.12
CA ILE A 522 41.40 -19.28 -5.25
C ILE A 522 41.30 -20.35 -4.14
N ALA A 523 40.09 -20.60 -3.62
CA ALA A 523 39.71 -21.87 -2.99
C ALA A 523 38.19 -22.17 -3.12
N SER A 524 37.93 -23.16 -3.96
CA SER A 524 36.80 -24.05 -4.29
C SER A 524 35.60 -24.30 -3.33
N GLN A 525 34.42 -24.37 -4.00
CA GLN A 525 33.29 -25.35 -3.92
C GLN A 525 32.20 -25.27 -2.82
N PRO A 526 30.98 -25.86 -3.04
CA PRO A 526 30.46 -26.61 -4.20
C PRO A 526 29.12 -26.12 -4.82
N GLN A 527 28.98 -26.38 -6.12
CA GLN A 527 27.72 -26.31 -6.87
C GLN A 527 26.81 -27.50 -6.55
N PHE A 528 25.56 -27.23 -6.19
CA PHE A 528 24.50 -28.24 -6.23
C PHE A 528 23.76 -28.15 -7.57
N ASN A 529 24.12 -29.06 -8.48
CA ASN A 529 23.32 -29.39 -9.64
C ASN A 529 22.02 -30.06 -9.19
N LYS A 530 20.86 -29.53 -9.58
CA LYS A 530 19.65 -30.34 -9.75
C LYS A 530 19.06 -30.10 -11.14
N ARG A 531 18.75 -31.25 -11.74
CA ARG A 531 18.48 -31.49 -13.14
C ARG A 531 17.14 -30.91 -13.56
N HIS A 532 17.12 -30.42 -14.80
CA HIS A 532 15.93 -30.39 -15.63
C HIS A 532 15.42 -31.82 -15.81
N ASP A 533 14.17 -32.07 -15.45
CA ASP A 533 13.45 -33.25 -15.92
C ASP A 533 12.09 -32.84 -16.48
N SER A 534 11.82 -33.48 -17.60
CA SER A 534 10.82 -33.21 -18.63
C SER A 534 9.40 -33.53 -18.15
N CYS A 535 8.44 -32.67 -18.48
CA CYS A 535 7.02 -32.90 -18.29
C CYS A 535 6.56 -34.07 -19.19
N SER A 536 6.21 -35.20 -18.57
CA SER A 536 5.50 -36.30 -19.23
C SER A 536 4.08 -36.38 -18.70
N THR A 537 3.16 -36.30 -19.65
CA THR A 537 1.71 -36.33 -19.56
C THR A 537 1.21 -37.65 -18.97
N ALA A 538 0.30 -37.59 -18.01
CA ALA A 538 -0.55 -38.71 -17.63
C ALA A 538 -2.00 -38.24 -17.51
N THR A 539 -2.75 -38.51 -18.56
CA THR A 539 -4.20 -38.39 -18.67
C THR A 539 -4.88 -39.53 -17.91
N ALA A 540 -5.88 -39.21 -17.08
CA ALA A 540 -6.93 -40.14 -16.68
C ALA A 540 -8.26 -39.39 -16.52
N PRO A 541 -9.39 -40.00 -16.89
CA PRO A 541 -10.63 -39.28 -17.21
C PRO A 541 -11.51 -39.07 -15.97
N PHE A 542 -12.21 -37.94 -15.91
CA PHE A 542 -13.33 -37.77 -14.99
C PHE A 542 -14.63 -37.51 -15.75
N SER A 543 -15.60 -38.34 -15.40
CA SER A 543 -16.94 -38.48 -15.94
C SER A 543 -17.80 -37.24 -15.76
N ALA A 544 -18.62 -36.99 -16.78
CA ALA A 544 -19.73 -36.04 -16.75
C ALA A 544 -20.80 -36.47 -15.73
N GLY A 545 -21.16 -35.55 -14.84
CA GLY A 545 -22.34 -35.62 -13.98
C GLY A 545 -23.11 -34.31 -14.11
N SER A 546 -24.29 -34.41 -14.72
CA SER A 546 -25.20 -33.32 -15.05
C SER A 546 -25.96 -32.80 -13.82
N MET A 547 -26.12 -31.47 -13.79
CA MET A 547 -27.20 -30.63 -13.24
C MET A 547 -28.10 -31.19 -12.13
N ASP A 548 -28.20 -30.44 -11.03
CA ASP A 548 -29.51 -29.90 -10.68
C ASP A 548 -29.44 -28.55 -9.96
N SER A 549 -30.38 -27.71 -10.34
CA SER A 549 -30.61 -26.32 -9.98
C SER A 549 -31.56 -26.23 -8.80
N SER A 550 -31.30 -25.35 -7.83
CA SER A 550 -32.32 -24.93 -6.88
C SER A 550 -32.13 -23.45 -6.52
N LEU A 551 -33.03 -22.66 -7.09
CA LEU A 551 -33.33 -21.26 -6.78
C LEU A 551 -33.82 -21.15 -5.32
N ALA A 552 -33.20 -20.26 -4.55
CA ALA A 552 -33.79 -19.73 -3.33
C ALA A 552 -33.58 -18.21 -3.28
N SER A 553 -34.68 -17.51 -3.47
CA SER A 553 -34.83 -16.06 -3.35
C SER A 553 -34.62 -15.60 -1.90
N VAL A 554 -33.88 -14.50 -1.70
CA VAL A 554 -33.89 -13.75 -0.43
C VAL A 554 -34.11 -12.28 -0.77
N PRO A 555 -35.12 -11.60 -0.16
CA PRO A 555 -35.39 -10.20 -0.42
C PRO A 555 -34.43 -9.30 0.37
N GLY A 556 -34.01 -8.21 -0.27
CA GLY A 556 -33.29 -7.13 0.37
C GLY A 556 -34.23 -6.20 1.15
N SER A 557 -33.74 -5.71 2.28
CA SER A 557 -34.03 -4.38 2.82
C SER A 557 -32.96 -4.07 3.85
N PHE A 558 -32.00 -3.23 3.51
CA PHE A 558 -31.15 -2.56 4.51
C PHE A 558 -31.46 -1.08 4.42
N ASN A 559 -32.05 -0.58 5.50
CA ASN A 559 -32.35 0.83 5.70
C ASN A 559 -31.05 1.62 5.77
N SER A 560 -31.08 2.76 5.09
CA SER A 560 -30.21 3.90 5.28
C SER A 560 -30.38 4.47 6.69
N ASP A 561 -29.26 4.85 7.29
CA ASP A 561 -29.07 5.91 8.30
C ASP A 561 -28.08 5.43 9.36
N GLU A 562 -26.78 5.56 9.05
CA GLU A 562 -25.75 5.65 10.07
C GLU A 562 -24.81 6.80 9.70
N ASP A 563 -24.79 7.80 10.58
CA ASP A 563 -23.84 8.90 10.61
C ASP A 563 -22.41 8.35 10.66
N VAL A 564 -21.64 8.59 9.60
CA VAL A 564 -20.23 8.20 9.53
C VAL A 564 -19.41 9.29 10.22
N GLU A 565 -19.08 9.04 11.48
CA GLU A 565 -18.05 9.78 12.21
C GLU A 565 -16.68 9.63 11.52
N GLU A 566 -15.86 10.67 11.67
CA GLU A 566 -14.58 10.90 11.01
C GLU A 566 -13.60 9.73 11.20
N GLU A 567 -13.50 8.85 10.20
CA GLU A 567 -12.26 8.16 9.94
C GLU A 567 -11.22 9.22 9.50
N ASP A 568 -10.15 9.37 10.29
CA ASP A 568 -8.89 9.97 9.86
C ASP A 568 -8.40 9.20 8.62
N PHE A 569 -8.91 9.58 7.46
CA PHE A 569 -8.49 9.06 6.15
C PHE A 569 -7.10 9.62 5.85
N ASP A 570 -6.10 9.05 6.52
CA ASP A 570 -4.72 9.36 6.23
C ASP A 570 -4.41 8.91 4.80
N ASP A 571 -3.80 9.86 4.11
CA ASP A 571 -3.77 10.07 2.67
C ASP A 571 -2.89 9.07 1.91
N ASP A 572 -3.30 8.71 0.69
CA ASP A 572 -2.62 7.77 -0.20
C ASP A 572 -1.52 8.53 -0.97
N GLY A 573 -0.33 8.60 -0.38
CA GLY A 573 0.86 9.20 -0.98
C GLY A 573 1.15 8.64 -2.38
N GLY A 574 0.70 9.38 -3.40
CA GLY A 574 1.01 9.15 -4.79
C GLY A 574 2.27 9.90 -5.16
N VAL A 575 3.24 9.19 -5.74
CA VAL A 575 4.36 9.81 -6.46
C VAL A 575 3.81 10.38 -7.76
N PRO A 576 4.13 11.62 -8.15
CA PRO A 576 3.79 12.13 -9.48
C PRO A 576 4.53 11.28 -10.52
N LEU A 577 3.79 10.49 -11.28
CA LEU A 577 4.26 10.03 -12.59
C LEU A 577 3.92 11.16 -13.55
N TYR A 578 4.92 11.61 -14.30
CA TYR A 578 4.89 12.69 -15.30
C TYR A 578 5.12 14.12 -14.77
N GLY A 579 6.25 14.68 -15.20
CA GLY A 579 6.43 16.10 -15.49
C GLY A 579 6.52 16.30 -16.99
#